data_AF-B8A1E4-F1
#
_entry.id   AF-B8A1E4-F1
#
_cell.length_a   1.000
_cell.length_b   1.000
_cell.length_c   1.000
_cell.angle_alpha   90.00
_cell.angle_beta   90.00
_cell.angle_gamma   90.00
#
_symmetry.space_group_name_H-M   'P 1'
#
loop_
_entity.id
_entity.type
_entity.pdbx_description
1 polymer ?
#
loop_
_entity_poly.entity_id
_entity_poly.type
_entity_poly.pdbx_seq_one_letter_code
_entity_poly.pdbx_strand_id
1 'polypeptide(L)'
;MYDSYTLARSAAELWRQIIANPSMDDHVRKPDILSFHIGSKLPVSESVRQKLLEIDGVSYRLQKEIQLLKAFNHIKCRNCQSHIAKRSDMVVMSTDGPLGAYVNPHGCVHETITVSNATGLALIGNPSKVHSWFPGYSWTIAACMACESHIGWLFRATKKNLRPRSFWGIRSSQIADDTQVDQGD
;
A
#
# COMPACT_ATOMS: atom_id res chain seq x y z
N MET A 1 30.33 4.87 -4.53
CA MET A 1 29.48 3.80 -5.11
C MET A 1 28.99 2.95 -3.94
N TYR A 2 27.69 2.87 -3.70
CA TYR A 2 27.15 2.09 -2.58
C TYR A 2 27.03 0.61 -2.97
N ASP A 3 27.48 -0.27 -2.07
CA ASP A 3 27.34 -1.72 -2.21
C ASP A 3 25.87 -2.14 -2.21
N SER A 4 25.43 -2.80 -3.29
CA SER A 4 24.05 -3.23 -3.48
C SER A 4 23.59 -4.23 -2.43
N TYR A 5 24.49 -5.05 -1.87
CA TYR A 5 24.14 -6.02 -0.82
C TYR A 5 23.85 -5.31 0.52
N THR A 6 24.62 -4.27 0.84
CA THR A 6 24.38 -3.44 2.02
C THR A 6 23.09 -2.64 1.90
N LEU A 7 22.81 -2.09 0.71
CA LEU A 7 21.54 -1.44 0.43
C LEU A 7 20.36 -2.41 0.53
N ALA A 8 20.50 -3.63 -0.02
CA ALA A 8 19.47 -4.66 0.04
C ALA A 8 19.11 -5.03 1.49
N ARG A 9 20.10 -5.22 2.37
CA ARG A 9 19.88 -5.46 3.81
C ARG A 9 19.11 -4.32 4.47
N SER A 10 19.53 -3.07 4.23
CA SER A 10 18.86 -1.90 4.80
C SER A 10 17.42 -1.74 4.31
N ALA A 11 17.18 -1.96 3.01
CA ALA A 11 15.85 -1.91 2.42
C ALA A 11 14.93 -2.99 3.00
N ALA A 12 15.42 -4.23 3.17
CA ALA A 12 14.66 -5.31 3.77
C ALA A 12 14.35 -5.08 5.27
N GLU A 13 15.28 -4.50 6.03
CA GLU A 13 15.04 -4.10 7.42
C GLU A 13 13.95 -3.04 7.54
N LEU A 14 14.03 -1.98 6.72
CA LEU A 14 12.99 -0.95 6.67
C LEU A 14 11.65 -1.54 6.23
N TRP A 15 11.65 -2.41 5.21
CA TRP A 15 10.44 -3.10 4.75
C TRP A 15 9.78 -3.89 5.88
N ARG A 16 10.55 -4.67 6.65
CA ARG A 16 10.04 -5.40 7.81
C ARG A 16 9.42 -4.49 8.86
N GLN A 17 10.05 -3.34 9.13
CA GLN A 17 9.55 -2.37 10.10
C GLN A 17 8.28 -1.64 9.64
N ILE A 18 8.14 -1.41 8.33
CA ILE A 18 7.09 -0.55 7.75
C ILE A 18 5.89 -1.36 7.27
N ILE A 19 6.12 -2.49 6.61
CA ILE A 19 5.11 -3.25 5.88
C ILE A 19 4.77 -4.58 6.60
N ALA A 20 5.59 -5.01 7.56
CA ALA A 20 5.38 -6.18 8.41
C ALA A 20 5.08 -7.49 7.63
N ASN A 21 5.78 -7.73 6.52
CA ASN A 21 5.68 -8.95 5.73
C ASN A 21 6.70 -10.01 6.21
N PRO A 22 6.27 -11.27 6.52
CA PRO A 22 7.11 -12.30 7.11
C PRO A 22 8.22 -12.93 6.23
N SER A 23 8.36 -12.63 4.94
CA SER A 23 9.53 -13.12 4.19
C SER A 23 10.04 -12.16 3.12
N MET A 24 11.12 -11.46 3.45
CA MET A 24 12.03 -10.82 2.48
C MET A 24 13.43 -11.45 2.53
N ASP A 25 13.69 -12.36 3.47
CA ASP A 25 15.03 -12.86 3.79
C ASP A 25 15.66 -13.66 2.65
N ASP A 26 14.83 -14.39 1.90
CA ASP A 26 15.29 -15.14 0.71
C ASP A 26 15.80 -14.22 -0.41
N HIS A 27 15.37 -12.95 -0.41
CA HIS A 27 15.72 -11.96 -1.43
C HIS A 27 16.89 -11.05 -1.03
N VAL A 28 17.24 -10.96 0.26
CA VAL A 28 18.32 -10.06 0.74
C VAL A 28 19.68 -10.37 0.08
N ARG A 29 19.91 -11.62 -0.30
CA ARG A 29 21.12 -12.07 -0.99
C ARG A 29 21.09 -11.86 -2.51
N LYS A 30 19.99 -11.35 -3.05
CA LYS A 30 19.75 -11.12 -4.49
C LYS A 30 19.24 -9.68 -4.68
N PRO A 31 20.14 -8.67 -4.61
CA PRO A 31 19.74 -7.25 -4.61
C PRO A 31 18.91 -6.84 -5.83
N ASP A 32 19.17 -7.46 -6.98
CA ASP A 32 18.43 -7.28 -8.22
C ASP A 32 16.95 -7.67 -8.08
N ILE A 33 16.68 -8.88 -7.58
CA ILE A 33 15.33 -9.40 -7.36
C ILE A 33 14.63 -8.60 -6.25
N LEU A 34 15.34 -8.33 -5.14
CA LEU A 34 14.80 -7.59 -4.02
C LEU A 34 14.29 -6.21 -4.45
N SER A 35 15.07 -5.47 -5.25
CA SER A 35 14.69 -4.12 -5.69
C SER A 35 13.35 -4.14 -6.44
N PHE A 36 13.20 -5.02 -7.44
CA PHE A 36 11.94 -5.13 -8.16
C PHE A 36 10.77 -5.61 -7.27
N HIS A 37 11.04 -6.51 -6.31
CA HIS A 37 10.02 -6.93 -5.36
C HIS A 37 9.50 -5.74 -4.54
N ILE A 38 10.39 -4.97 -3.92
CA ILE A 38 10.04 -3.76 -3.16
C ILE A 38 9.33 -2.75 -4.08
N GLY A 39 9.90 -2.45 -5.24
CA GLY A 39 9.33 -1.53 -6.22
C GLY A 39 7.91 -1.89 -6.65
N SER A 40 7.60 -3.19 -6.78
CA SER A 40 6.25 -3.67 -7.12
C SER A 40 5.24 -3.56 -5.97
N LYS A 41 5.71 -3.49 -4.71
CA LYS A 41 4.86 -3.52 -3.52
C LYS A 41 4.83 -2.21 -2.75
N LEU A 42 5.66 -1.22 -3.11
CA LEU A 42 5.70 0.07 -2.42
C LEU A 42 4.34 0.79 -2.48
N PRO A 43 3.89 1.43 -1.38
CA PRO A 43 2.66 2.20 -1.34
C PRO A 43 2.89 3.62 -1.89
N VAL A 44 3.16 3.71 -3.19
CA VAL A 44 3.41 4.95 -3.94
C VAL A 44 2.44 5.06 -5.12
N SER A 45 2.29 6.24 -5.74
CA SER A 45 1.48 6.35 -6.95
C SER A 45 2.07 5.57 -8.12
N GLU A 46 1.23 5.32 -9.13
CA GLU A 46 1.64 4.72 -10.40
C GLU A 46 2.78 5.50 -11.08
N SER A 47 2.78 6.84 -10.99
CA SER A 47 3.82 7.69 -11.59
C SER A 47 5.17 7.49 -10.91
N VAL A 48 5.19 7.49 -9.57
CA VAL A 48 6.41 7.23 -8.80
C VAL A 48 6.88 5.78 -9.00
N ARG A 49 5.95 4.82 -9.05
CA ARG A 49 6.28 3.41 -9.33
C ARG A 49 6.93 3.27 -10.71
N GLN A 50 6.39 3.90 -11.74
CA GLN A 50 6.95 3.87 -13.09
C GLN A 50 8.38 4.42 -13.10
N LYS A 51 8.60 5.63 -12.54
CA LYS A 51 9.94 6.22 -12.43
C LYS A 51 10.92 5.31 -11.69
N LEU A 52 10.47 4.64 -10.63
CA LEU A 52 11.30 3.70 -9.86
C LEU A 52 11.73 2.49 -10.69
N LEU A 53 10.81 1.93 -11.48
CA LEU A 53 11.06 0.76 -12.32
C LEU A 53 11.96 1.09 -13.53
N GLU A 54 11.94 2.33 -14.00
CA GLU A 54 12.81 2.86 -15.07
C GLU A 54 14.25 3.10 -14.62
N ILE A 55 14.55 3.10 -13.32
CA ILE A 55 15.93 3.31 -12.83
C ILE A 55 16.82 2.15 -13.29
N ASP A 56 17.81 2.48 -14.11
CA ASP A 56 18.91 1.62 -14.48
C ASP A 56 19.94 1.55 -13.34
N GLY A 57 20.15 0.35 -12.81
CA GLY A 57 21.12 0.07 -11.75
C GLY A 57 20.49 -0.23 -10.40
N VAL A 58 20.80 -1.41 -9.88
CA VAL A 58 20.23 -1.97 -8.65
C VAL A 58 20.48 -1.06 -7.44
N SER A 59 21.70 -0.52 -7.29
CA SER A 59 22.03 0.36 -6.16
C SER A 59 21.21 1.66 -6.18
N TYR A 60 21.00 2.26 -7.34
CA TYR A 60 20.21 3.50 -7.46
C TYR A 60 18.73 3.25 -7.14
N ARG A 61 18.19 2.12 -7.61
CA ARG A 61 16.81 1.75 -7.32
C ARG A 61 16.60 1.49 -5.83
N LEU A 62 17.47 0.69 -5.19
CA LEU A 62 17.42 0.42 -3.75
C LEU A 62 17.55 1.70 -2.92
N GLN A 63 18.41 2.65 -3.33
CA GLN A 63 18.50 3.94 -2.66
C GLN A 63 17.18 4.70 -2.72
N LYS A 64 16.53 4.74 -3.89
CA LYS A 64 15.26 5.45 -4.03
C LYS A 64 14.13 4.76 -3.28
N GLU A 65 14.10 3.44 -3.29
CA GLU A 65 13.18 2.63 -2.47
C GLU A 65 13.34 2.94 -0.98
N ILE A 66 14.56 2.97 -0.46
CA ILE A 66 14.85 3.34 0.94
C ILE A 66 14.34 4.76 1.26
N GLN A 67 14.57 5.72 0.37
CA GLN A 67 14.07 7.09 0.54
C GLN A 67 12.54 7.11 0.61
N LEU A 68 11.86 6.43 -0.32
CA LEU A 68 10.40 6.35 -0.36
C LEU A 68 9.83 5.67 0.89
N LEU A 69 10.44 4.57 1.35
CA LEU A 69 10.07 3.88 2.59
C LEU A 69 10.18 4.80 3.81
N LYS A 70 11.25 5.58 3.91
CA LYS A 70 11.46 6.52 5.03
C LYS A 70 10.45 7.67 5.00
N ALA A 71 10.13 8.19 3.82
CA ALA A 71 9.18 9.29 3.66
C ALA A 71 7.73 8.85 3.89
N PHE A 72 7.38 7.60 3.57
CA PHE A 72 6.02 7.12 3.66
C PHE A 72 5.52 7.04 5.11
N ASN A 73 4.69 8.01 5.49
CA ASN A 73 4.10 8.08 6.83
C ASN A 73 2.59 8.36 6.82
N HIS A 74 2.10 9.11 5.84
CA HIS A 74 0.68 9.48 5.74
C HIS A 74 0.09 9.04 4.41
N ILE A 75 -1.10 8.46 4.47
CA ILE A 75 -1.95 8.16 3.32
C ILE A 75 -2.93 9.32 3.18
N LYS A 76 -2.82 10.06 2.07
CA LYS A 76 -3.64 11.24 1.75
C LYS A 76 -4.46 10.99 0.48
N CYS A 77 -5.62 11.61 0.36
CA CYS A 77 -6.41 11.56 -0.87
C CYS A 77 -5.64 12.20 -2.02
N ARG A 78 -5.54 11.52 -3.17
CA ARG A 78 -4.88 12.04 -4.37
C ARG A 78 -5.49 13.35 -4.86
N ASN A 79 -6.82 13.47 -4.82
CA ASN A 79 -7.53 14.59 -5.44
C ASN A 79 -7.49 15.86 -4.58
N CYS A 80 -7.59 15.75 -3.25
CA CYS A 80 -7.72 16.92 -2.36
C CYS A 80 -6.73 16.95 -1.20
N GLN A 81 -5.79 16.00 -1.15
CA GLN A 81 -4.75 15.89 -0.11
C GLN A 81 -5.27 15.69 1.33
N SER A 82 -6.57 15.48 1.53
CA SER A 82 -7.12 15.19 2.86
C SER A 82 -6.51 13.92 3.44
N HIS A 83 -6.16 13.96 4.73
CA HIS A 83 -5.60 12.83 5.45
C HIS A 83 -6.61 11.68 5.56
N ILE A 84 -6.21 10.48 5.15
CA ILE A 84 -7.02 9.26 5.21
C ILE A 84 -6.55 8.35 6.33
N ALA A 85 -5.27 8.01 6.38
CA ALA A 85 -4.73 7.07 7.37
C ALA A 85 -3.22 7.30 7.59
N LYS A 86 -2.67 6.67 8.62
CA LYS A 86 -1.21 6.65 8.85
C LYS A 86 -0.64 5.30 8.43
N ARG A 87 0.67 5.28 8.15
CA ARG A 87 1.42 4.03 7.97
C ARG A 87 1.22 3.08 9.15
N SER A 88 1.20 3.60 10.38
CA SER A 88 1.00 2.80 11.60
C SER A 88 -0.35 2.07 11.64
N ASP A 89 -1.32 2.48 10.82
CA ASP A 89 -2.62 1.83 10.74
C ASP A 89 -2.60 0.61 9.80
N MET A 90 -1.54 0.39 9.01
CA MET A 90 -1.46 -0.73 8.07
C MET A 90 -1.58 -2.09 8.76
N VAL A 91 -2.36 -2.98 8.18
CA VAL A 91 -2.60 -4.33 8.68
C VAL A 91 -2.44 -5.34 7.57
N VAL A 92 -1.87 -6.51 7.89
CA VAL A 92 -1.67 -7.59 6.94
C VAL A 92 -2.93 -8.46 6.90
N MET A 93 -3.64 -8.43 5.77
CA MET A 93 -4.85 -9.24 5.53
C MET A 93 -4.63 -10.33 4.47
N SER A 94 -3.43 -10.43 3.89
CA SER A 94 -3.02 -11.40 2.88
C SER A 94 -1.59 -11.89 3.17
N THR A 95 -1.22 -13.07 2.68
CA THR A 95 0.15 -13.59 2.74
C THR A 95 1.16 -12.72 2.01
N ASP A 96 0.70 -11.92 1.04
CA ASP A 96 1.55 -11.01 0.25
C ASP A 96 1.84 -9.69 0.98
N GLY A 97 1.31 -9.51 2.19
CA GLY A 97 1.43 -8.30 2.99
C GLY A 97 0.17 -7.43 2.95
N PRO A 98 0.29 -6.15 3.33
CA PRO A 98 -0.83 -5.22 3.44
C PRO A 98 -1.26 -4.60 2.09
N LEU A 99 -0.49 -4.82 1.01
CA LEU A 99 -0.87 -4.41 -0.36
C LEU A 99 -1.16 -5.66 -1.21
N GLY A 100 -2.35 -5.71 -1.78
CA GLY A 100 -2.75 -6.78 -2.72
C GLY A 100 -3.44 -6.24 -3.96
N ALA A 101 -3.34 -6.95 -5.07
CA ALA A 101 -4.07 -6.65 -6.30
C ALA A 101 -5.30 -7.56 -6.39
N TYR A 102 -6.48 -6.97 -6.55
CA TYR A 102 -7.74 -7.70 -6.57
C TYR A 102 -8.57 -7.30 -7.79
N VAL A 103 -9.34 -8.23 -8.34
CA VAL A 103 -10.15 -8.00 -9.53
C VAL A 103 -11.62 -7.94 -9.14
N ASN A 104 -12.33 -6.92 -9.61
CA ASN A 104 -13.78 -6.83 -9.43
C ASN A 104 -14.52 -7.67 -10.51
N PRO A 105 -15.83 -7.92 -10.37
CA PRO A 105 -16.60 -8.72 -11.33
C PRO A 105 -16.63 -8.18 -12.76
N HIS A 106 -16.32 -6.90 -12.95
CA HIS A 106 -16.25 -6.25 -14.26
C HIS A 106 -14.84 -6.32 -14.88
N GLY A 107 -13.91 -7.03 -14.24
CA GLY A 107 -12.53 -7.19 -14.73
C GLY A 107 -11.59 -6.04 -14.37
N CYS A 108 -11.99 -5.07 -13.54
CA CYS A 108 -11.10 -4.00 -13.12
C CYS A 108 -10.17 -4.46 -12.00
N VAL A 109 -8.87 -4.23 -12.18
CA VAL A 109 -7.83 -4.49 -11.15
C VAL A 109 -7.76 -3.32 -10.17
N HIS A 110 -7.68 -3.64 -8.89
CA HIS A 110 -7.55 -2.70 -7.79
C HIS A 110 -6.42 -3.13 -6.87
N GLU A 111 -5.29 -2.44 -6.98
CA GLU A 111 -4.27 -2.43 -5.94
C GLU A 111 -4.82 -1.78 -4.67
N THR A 112 -4.86 -2.53 -3.58
CA THR A 112 -5.55 -2.17 -2.34
C THR A 112 -4.62 -2.33 -1.15
N ILE A 113 -4.43 -1.24 -0.40
CA ILE A 113 -3.72 -1.22 0.89
C ILE A 113 -4.74 -1.47 2.01
N THR A 114 -4.44 -2.39 2.91
CA THR A 114 -5.29 -2.67 4.08
C THR A 114 -4.83 -1.91 5.31
N VAL A 115 -5.74 -1.12 5.91
CA VAL A 115 -5.50 -0.35 7.14
C VAL A 115 -6.59 -0.62 8.18
N SER A 116 -6.21 -0.67 9.46
CA SER A 116 -7.11 -0.85 10.60
C SER A 116 -8.01 0.37 10.82
N ASN A 117 -7.47 1.56 10.57
CA ASN A 117 -8.16 2.83 10.79
C ASN A 117 -8.05 3.76 9.58
N ALA A 118 -9.13 4.50 9.30
CA ALA A 118 -9.17 5.54 8.28
C ALA A 118 -10.18 6.62 8.69
N THR A 119 -9.88 7.88 8.33
CA THR A 119 -10.66 9.08 8.68
C THR A 119 -11.06 9.85 7.43
N GLY A 120 -12.09 10.70 7.55
CA GLY A 120 -12.51 11.56 6.44
C GLY A 120 -13.14 10.80 5.26
N LEU A 121 -13.71 9.62 5.53
CA LEU A 121 -14.40 8.79 4.55
C LEU A 121 -15.89 8.65 4.87
N ALA A 122 -16.74 8.85 3.87
CA ALA A 122 -18.16 8.55 3.91
C ALA A 122 -18.45 7.16 3.33
N LEU A 123 -19.36 6.42 3.94
CA LEU A 123 -19.81 5.12 3.43
C LEU A 123 -21.00 5.28 2.51
N ILE A 124 -20.91 4.68 1.32
CA ILE A 124 -21.94 4.79 0.28
C ILE A 124 -22.62 3.44 0.09
N GLY A 125 -23.95 3.44 0.26
CA GLY A 125 -24.80 2.26 0.08
C GLY A 125 -24.74 1.26 1.24
N ASN A 126 -25.33 0.08 1.01
CA ASN A 126 -25.42 -0.99 2.01
C ASN A 126 -24.21 -1.94 1.93
N PRO A 127 -23.81 -2.57 3.05
CA PRO A 127 -22.78 -3.60 3.03
C PRO A 127 -23.17 -4.79 2.15
N SER A 128 -22.23 -5.27 1.34
CA SER A 128 -22.41 -6.42 0.45
C SER A 128 -21.36 -7.50 0.75
N LYS A 129 -21.77 -8.76 0.64
CA LYS A 129 -20.83 -9.92 0.68
C LYS A 129 -20.48 -10.42 -0.72
N VAL A 130 -21.17 -9.92 -1.74
CA VAL A 130 -21.05 -10.39 -3.12
C VAL A 130 -19.65 -10.05 -3.63
N HIS A 131 -18.91 -11.05 -4.10
CA HIS A 131 -17.53 -10.90 -4.61
C HIS A 131 -16.57 -10.22 -3.63
N SER A 132 -16.74 -10.42 -2.33
CA SER A 132 -15.77 -9.93 -1.34
C SER A 132 -14.41 -10.59 -1.53
N TRP A 133 -13.36 -9.79 -1.63
CA TRP A 133 -11.97 -10.27 -1.74
C TRP A 133 -11.44 -10.88 -0.44
N PHE A 134 -12.08 -10.58 0.69
CA PHE A 134 -11.72 -11.10 2.00
C PHE A 134 -12.85 -11.99 2.51
N PRO A 135 -12.74 -13.32 2.36
CA PRO A 135 -13.75 -14.26 2.82
C PRO A 135 -14.12 -14.03 4.28
N GLY A 136 -15.41 -14.01 4.59
CA GLY A 136 -15.92 -13.71 5.93
C GLY A 136 -16.12 -12.22 6.22
N TYR A 137 -15.81 -11.32 5.27
CA TYR A 137 -16.10 -9.89 5.37
C TYR A 137 -17.15 -9.44 4.34
N SER A 138 -18.01 -8.50 4.73
CA SER A 138 -18.79 -7.67 3.80
C SER A 138 -18.05 -6.37 3.52
N TRP A 139 -18.18 -5.82 2.33
CA TRP A 139 -17.60 -4.53 1.95
C TRP A 139 -18.67 -3.46 1.78
N THR A 140 -18.30 -2.19 1.99
CA THR A 140 -19.12 -1.00 1.71
C THR A 140 -18.23 0.03 1.04
N ILE A 141 -18.72 0.69 -0.02
CA ILE A 141 -17.94 1.71 -0.74
C ILE A 141 -17.60 2.85 0.22
N ALA A 142 -16.38 3.35 0.14
CA ALA A 142 -15.88 4.47 0.93
C ALA A 142 -15.42 5.59 -0.01
N ALA A 143 -15.99 6.78 0.13
CA ALA A 143 -15.67 7.97 -0.63
C ALA A 143 -15.03 9.04 0.27
N CYS A 144 -14.15 9.87 -0.28
CA CYS A 144 -13.57 11.00 0.44
C CYS A 144 -14.67 12.01 0.80
N MET A 145 -14.78 12.42 2.06
CA MET A 145 -15.77 13.41 2.48
C MET A 145 -15.54 14.81 1.89
N ALA A 146 -14.31 15.11 1.47
CA ALA A 146 -13.95 16.45 0.99
C ALA A 146 -14.11 16.62 -0.53
N CYS A 147 -13.91 15.56 -1.31
CA CYS A 147 -13.97 15.64 -2.78
C CYS A 147 -14.77 14.52 -3.44
N GLU A 148 -15.43 13.67 -2.65
CA GLU A 148 -16.33 12.60 -3.09
C GLU A 148 -15.68 11.49 -3.95
N SER A 149 -14.36 11.57 -4.18
CA SER A 149 -13.63 10.53 -4.88
C SER A 149 -13.77 9.19 -4.18
N HIS A 150 -14.01 8.12 -4.95
CA HIS A 150 -14.06 6.76 -4.42
C HIS A 150 -12.67 6.37 -3.90
N ILE A 151 -12.48 6.25 -2.59
CA ILE A 151 -11.18 5.93 -2.01
C ILE A 151 -10.96 4.42 -1.91
N GLY A 152 -12.02 3.66 -1.65
CA GLY A 152 -11.97 2.21 -1.57
C GLY A 152 -13.16 1.64 -0.81
N TRP A 153 -12.92 0.76 0.15
CA TRP A 153 -13.99 0.04 0.84
C TRP A 153 -13.73 -0.14 2.34
N LEU A 154 -14.80 -0.16 3.12
CA LEU A 154 -14.80 -0.67 4.49
C LEU A 154 -15.21 -2.13 4.51
N PHE A 155 -14.34 -2.99 5.03
CA PHE A 155 -14.62 -4.40 5.27
C PHE A 155 -15.07 -4.62 6.71
N ARG A 156 -16.19 -5.32 6.92
CA ARG A 156 -16.74 -5.68 8.24
C ARG A 156 -16.92 -7.18 8.38
N ALA A 157 -16.44 -7.72 9.49
CA ALA A 157 -16.52 -9.14 9.80
C ALA A 157 -17.97 -9.59 9.92
N THR A 158 -18.34 -10.62 9.16
CA THR A 158 -19.69 -11.19 9.13
C THR A 158 -19.98 -12.16 10.27
N LYS A 159 -18.92 -12.67 10.93
CA LYS A 159 -19.00 -13.58 12.09
C LYS A 159 -18.42 -12.90 13.33
N LYS A 160 -18.96 -13.18 14.51
CA LYS A 160 -18.56 -12.52 15.78
C LYS A 160 -17.10 -12.77 16.18
N ASN A 161 -16.58 -13.97 15.90
CA ASN A 161 -15.24 -14.42 16.25
C ASN A 161 -14.13 -14.02 15.26
N LEU A 162 -14.49 -13.55 14.06
CA LEU A 162 -13.51 -13.15 13.06
C LEU A 162 -12.87 -11.81 13.43
N ARG A 163 -11.53 -11.76 13.36
CA ARG A 163 -10.70 -10.58 13.66
C ARG A 163 -9.79 -10.26 12.46
N PRO A 164 -9.53 -8.97 12.20
CA PRO A 164 -10.11 -7.78 12.86
C PRO A 164 -11.62 -7.65 12.61
N ARG A 165 -12.35 -6.92 13.47
CA ARG A 165 -13.81 -6.74 13.30
C ARG A 165 -14.16 -5.90 12.08
N SER A 166 -13.26 -4.99 11.73
CA SER A 166 -13.30 -4.21 10.51
C SER A 166 -11.91 -3.74 10.16
N PHE A 167 -11.72 -3.44 8.88
CA PHE A 167 -10.54 -2.79 8.32
C PHE A 167 -10.95 -2.13 7.00
N TRP A 168 -10.12 -1.25 6.48
CA TRP A 168 -10.35 -0.54 5.23
C TRP A 168 -9.42 -1.08 4.15
N GLY A 169 -9.92 -1.20 2.93
CA GLY A 169 -9.12 -1.36 1.73
C GLY A 169 -9.08 -0.04 0.96
N ILE A 170 -7.91 0.58 0.88
CA ILE A 170 -7.68 1.87 0.21
C ILE A 170 -7.03 1.61 -1.15
N ARG A 171 -7.61 2.15 -2.23
CA ARG A 171 -7.06 1.98 -3.58
C ARG A 171 -5.76 2.78 -3.72
N SER A 172 -4.66 2.13 -4.10
CA SER A 172 -3.34 2.78 -4.24
C SER A 172 -3.40 3.98 -5.21
N SER A 173 -4.13 3.84 -6.31
CA SER A 173 -4.32 4.88 -7.33
C SER A 173 -5.02 6.15 -6.83
N GLN A 174 -5.63 6.11 -5.64
CA GLN A 174 -6.33 7.23 -5.00
C GLN A 174 -5.53 7.86 -3.86
N ILE A 175 -4.28 7.44 -3.69
CA ILE A 175 -3.36 7.96 -2.68
C ILE A 175 -2.45 9.01 -3.33
N ALA A 176 -2.25 10.12 -2.63
CA ALA A 176 -1.29 11.15 -3.04
C ALA A 176 0.14 10.67 -2.80
N ASP A 177 1.06 11.07 -3.69
CA ASP A 177 2.49 10.94 -3.42
C ASP A 177 2.88 11.87 -2.28
N ASP A 178 3.76 11.41 -1.40
CA ASP A 178 4.48 12.32 -0.49
C ASP A 178 5.54 13.06 -1.33
N THR A 179 5.14 14.22 -1.84
CA THR A 179 5.91 15.08 -2.78
C THR A 179 7.20 15.67 -2.20
N GLN A 180 7.64 15.29 -1.00
CA GLN A 180 8.91 15.77 -0.44
C GLN A 180 10.16 15.12 -1.06
N VAL A 181 10.00 14.28 -2.08
CA VAL A 181 11.09 13.47 -2.66
C VAL A 181 11.73 14.12 -3.91
N ASP A 182 11.15 15.22 -4.42
CA ASP A 182 11.58 15.91 -5.65
C ASP A 182 12.25 17.29 -5.40
N GLN A 183 12.55 17.68 -4.15
CA GLN A 183 13.38 18.87 -3.88
C GLN A 183 14.83 18.46 -3.60
N GLY A 184 15.62 18.40 -4.66
CA GLY A 184 17.05 18.15 -4.60
C GLY A 184 17.67 18.25 -5.99
N ASP A 185 17.73 19.47 -6.51
CA ASP A 185 18.74 19.89 -7.50
C ASP A 185 19.99 20.37 -6.74
#